data_AF-A0A368FT72-F1
#
_entry.id   AF-A0A368FT72-F1
#
_cell.length_a   1.000
_cell.length_b   1.000
_cell.length_c   1.000
_cell.angle_alpha   90.00
_cell.angle_beta   90.00
_cell.angle_gamma   90.00
#
_symmetry.space_group_name_H-M   'P 1'
#
loop_
_entity.id
_entity.type
_entity.pdbx_description
1 polymer ?
#
loop_
_entity_poly.entity_id
_entity_poly.type
_entity_poly.pdbx_seq_one_letter_code
_entity_poly.pdbx_strand_id
1 'polypeptide(L)'
;MWRKVGDSYVVAATSFENDVPVMPKKKRGWVNVCAGKFTPSGTDPTKCTVEYIVSVDLKDKLTPKAVLSSGIADMVIKDARNADKYIEEEISKQKS
;
A
#
# COMPACT_ATOMS: atom_id res chain seq x y z
N MET A 1 -9.95 -8.09 -0.41
CA MET A 1 -11.15 -8.09 0.46
C MET A 1 -10.79 -7.35 1.74
N TRP A 2 -11.60 -6.38 2.17
CA TRP A 2 -11.39 -5.63 3.42
C TRP A 2 -12.22 -6.24 4.55
N ARG A 3 -11.85 -5.97 5.81
CA ARG A 3 -12.63 -6.34 7.00
C ARG A 3 -12.70 -5.17 7.99
N LYS A 4 -13.82 -5.02 8.69
CA LYS A 4 -13.93 -4.10 9.82
C LYS A 4 -13.38 -4.77 11.08
N VAL A 5 -12.51 -4.07 11.83
CA VAL A 5 -11.91 -4.52 13.09
C VAL A 5 -12.01 -3.37 14.08
N GLY A 6 -12.92 -3.48 15.05
CA GLY A 6 -13.29 -2.35 15.91
C GLY A 6 -13.80 -1.18 15.05
N ASP A 7 -13.21 -0.01 15.24
CA ASP A 7 -13.55 1.21 14.49
C ASP A 7 -12.73 1.38 13.20
N SER A 8 -11.83 0.44 12.89
CA SER A 8 -10.96 0.50 11.72
C SER A 8 -11.43 -0.43 10.60
N TYR A 9 -11.08 -0.07 9.37
CA TYR A 9 -11.16 -0.94 8.20
C TYR A 9 -9.76 -1.41 7.85
N VAL A 10 -9.58 -2.72 7.69
CA VAL A 10 -8.29 -3.34 7.40
C VAL A 10 -8.34 -4.03 6.05
N VAL A 11 -7.34 -3.75 5.22
CA VAL A 11 -7.01 -4.52 4.01
C VAL A 11 -5.68 -5.19 4.28
N ALA A 12 -5.58 -6.50 4.04
CA ALA A 12 -4.32 -7.21 4.11
C ALA A 12 -4.22 -8.17 2.93
N ALA A 13 -3.01 -8.30 2.39
CA ALA A 13 -2.68 -9.16 1.28
C ALA A 13 -1.28 -9.77 1.48
N THR A 14 -1.11 -10.98 0.98
CA THR A 14 0.17 -11.67 0.89
C THR A 14 0.24 -12.37 -0.47
N SER A 15 1.45 -12.59 -0.97
CA SER A 15 1.64 -13.40 -2.17
C SER A 15 1.26 -14.85 -1.91
N PHE A 16 0.76 -15.51 -2.95
CA PHE A 16 0.47 -16.93 -2.97
C PHE A 16 0.88 -17.47 -4.34
N GLU A 17 1.20 -18.76 -4.39
CA GLU A 17 1.55 -19.44 -5.63
C GLU A 17 0.36 -19.42 -6.60
N ASN A 18 0.63 -19.15 -7.88
CA ASN A 18 -0.38 -19.03 -8.91
C ASN A 18 0.19 -19.36 -10.29
N ASP A 19 -0.70 -19.66 -11.23
CA ASP A 19 -0.34 -20.08 -12.59
C ASP A 19 -0.08 -18.91 -13.54
N VAL A 20 -0.01 -17.68 -13.03
CA VAL A 20 0.27 -16.51 -13.88
C VAL A 20 1.75 -16.52 -14.26
N PRO A 21 2.11 -16.54 -15.56
CA PRO A 21 3.50 -16.62 -15.99
C PRO A 21 4.32 -15.38 -15.59
N VAL A 22 5.62 -15.56 -15.39
CA VAL A 22 6.56 -14.45 -15.16
C VAL A 22 6.89 -13.80 -16.50
N MET A 23 6.74 -12.48 -16.59
CA MET A 23 7.03 -11.74 -17.82
C MET A 23 8.55 -11.72 -18.11
N PRO A 24 8.99 -11.92 -19.37
CA PRO A 24 10.41 -12.11 -19.71
C PRO A 24 11.40 -11.01 -19.25
N LYS A 25 10.92 -9.80 -18.97
CA LYS A 25 11.73 -8.64 -18.54
C LYS A 25 11.42 -8.17 -17.12
N LYS A 26 10.70 -8.96 -16.33
CA LYS A 26 10.30 -8.59 -14.96
C LYS A 26 10.72 -9.69 -13.99
N LYS A 27 11.28 -9.27 -12.84
CA LYS A 27 11.43 -10.15 -11.69
C LYS A 27 10.10 -10.20 -10.94
N ARG A 28 9.66 -11.40 -10.55
CA ARG A 28 8.49 -11.57 -9.69
C ARG A 28 8.94 -11.48 -8.23
N GLY A 29 8.67 -10.34 -7.60
CA GLY A 29 8.81 -10.19 -6.15
C GLY A 29 7.78 -11.04 -5.39
N TRP A 30 8.02 -11.18 -4.10
CA TRP A 30 7.13 -11.85 -3.15
C TRP A 30 6.70 -10.84 -2.09
N VAL A 31 5.40 -10.69 -1.90
CA VAL A 31 4.84 -9.85 -0.83
C VAL A 31 4.64 -10.74 0.39
N ASN A 32 5.45 -10.58 1.43
CA ASN A 32 5.24 -11.28 2.69
C ASN A 32 3.97 -10.77 3.37
N VAL A 33 3.84 -9.44 3.44
CA VAL A 33 2.62 -8.75 3.87
C VAL A 33 2.56 -7.37 3.23
N CYS A 34 1.39 -7.01 2.73
CA CYS A 34 1.02 -5.64 2.41
C CYS A 34 -0.34 -5.39 3.05
N ALA A 35 -0.43 -4.45 3.97
CA ALA A 35 -1.67 -4.16 4.66
C ALA A 35 -1.85 -2.65 4.90
N GLY A 36 -3.11 -2.22 4.92
CA GLY A 36 -3.55 -0.87 5.25
C GLY A 36 -4.65 -0.92 6.29
N LYS A 37 -4.55 -0.10 7.33
CA LYS A 37 -5.59 0.13 8.34
C LYS A 37 -6.07 1.57 8.23
N PHE A 38 -7.36 1.73 8.00
CA PHE A 38 -8.05 3.01 7.86
C PHE A 38 -8.89 3.24 9.10
N THR A 39 -8.59 4.29 9.86
CA THR A 39 -9.26 4.60 11.12
C THR A 39 -9.86 6.00 11.02
N PRO A 40 -11.19 6.12 10.89
CA PRO A 40 -11.87 7.41 10.95
C PRO A 40 -11.55 8.14 12.25
N SER A 41 -11.41 9.46 12.20
CA SER A 41 -11.23 10.25 13.43
C SER A 41 -12.51 10.23 14.27
N GLY A 42 -12.37 9.94 15.56
CA GLY A 42 -13.49 9.95 16.50
C GLY A 42 -14.06 11.35 16.78
N THR A 43 -13.35 12.41 16.39
CA THR A 43 -13.75 13.81 16.64
C THR A 43 -14.04 14.61 15.37
N ASP A 44 -13.62 14.13 14.20
CA ASP A 44 -13.79 14.84 12.93
C ASP A 44 -14.11 13.83 11.81
N PRO A 45 -15.38 13.71 11.39
CA PRO A 45 -15.79 12.70 10.41
C PRO A 45 -15.20 12.94 9.02
N THR A 46 -14.55 14.08 8.78
CA THR A 46 -13.86 14.38 7.51
C THR A 46 -12.42 13.88 7.47
N LYS A 47 -11.91 13.34 8.59
CA LYS A 47 -10.53 12.87 8.73
C LYS A 47 -10.44 11.37 8.94
N CYS A 48 -9.39 10.79 8.39
CA CYS A 48 -9.04 9.38 8.54
C CYS A 48 -7.53 9.26 8.73
N THR A 49 -7.10 8.46 9.71
CA THR A 49 -5.71 8.04 9.84
C THR A 49 -5.52 6.75 9.06
N VAL A 50 -4.49 6.72 8.22
CA VAL A 50 -4.14 5.52 7.47
C VAL A 50 -2.75 5.04 7.86
N GLU A 51 -2.69 3.78 8.29
CA GLU A 51 -1.46 3.09 8.67
C GLU A 51 -1.18 1.99 7.65
N TYR A 52 0.01 1.99 7.04
CA TYR A 52 0.41 1.01 6.04
C TYR A 52 1.64 0.24 6.49
N ILE A 53 1.64 -1.07 6.22
CA ILE A 53 2.80 -1.94 6.37
C ILE A 53 3.08 -2.65 5.05
N VAL A 54 4.34 -2.63 4.64
CA VAL A 54 4.82 -3.30 3.44
C VAL A 54 6.08 -4.10 3.79
N SER A 55 6.02 -5.41 3.55
CA SER A 55 7.16 -6.31 3.62
C SER A 55 7.20 -7.14 2.34
N VAL A 56 8.29 -6.97 1.59
CA VAL A 56 8.47 -7.61 0.29
C VAL A 56 9.87 -8.18 0.16
N ASP A 57 9.99 -9.30 -0.52
CA ASP A 57 11.23 -9.82 -1.08
C ASP A 57 11.22 -9.59 -2.59
N LEU A 58 12.05 -8.67 -3.07
CA LEU A 58 12.14 -8.36 -4.50
C LEU A 58 12.90 -9.43 -5.29
N LYS A 59 13.42 -10.48 -4.63
CA LYS A 59 14.25 -11.55 -5.18
C LYS A 59 15.46 -11.00 -5.96
N ASP A 60 15.94 -9.83 -5.57
CA ASP A 60 17.15 -9.22 -6.13
C ASP A 60 18.37 -9.58 -5.28
N LYS A 61 19.33 -10.26 -5.90
CA LYS A 61 20.58 -10.68 -5.26
C LYS A 61 21.74 -9.71 -5.51
N LEU A 62 21.60 -8.80 -6.48
CA LEU A 62 22.67 -7.91 -6.93
C LEU A 62 22.61 -6.56 -6.23
N THR A 63 21.40 -6.04 -6.01
CA THR A 63 21.23 -4.73 -5.39
C THR A 63 21.44 -4.79 -3.88
N PRO A 64 22.24 -3.88 -3.28
CA PRO A 64 22.41 -3.82 -1.84
C PRO A 64 21.09 -3.62 -1.09
N LYS A 65 20.92 -4.31 0.04
CA LYS A 65 19.70 -4.24 0.86
C LYS A 65 19.30 -2.80 1.22
N ALA A 66 20.27 -1.95 1.56
CA ALA A 66 20.01 -0.55 1.91
C ALA A 66 19.32 0.23 0.77
N VAL A 67 19.73 -0.01 -0.47
CA VAL A 67 19.15 0.63 -1.67
C VAL A 67 17.74 0.09 -1.94
N LEU A 68 17.51 -1.21 -1.73
CA LEU A 68 16.18 -1.80 -1.84
C LEU A 68 15.25 -1.23 -0.77
N SER A 69 15.72 -1.11 0.48
CA SER A 69 14.96 -0.55 1.59
C SER A 69 14.57 0.90 1.34
N SER A 70 15.49 1.74 0.86
CA SER A 70 15.17 3.13 0.50
C SER A 70 14.16 3.20 -0.64
N GLY A 71 14.29 2.34 -1.65
CA GLY A 71 13.33 2.27 -2.75
C GLY A 71 11.92 1.88 -2.31
N ILE A 72 11.79 0.95 -1.36
CA ILE A 72 10.50 0.56 -0.78
C ILE A 72 9.92 1.73 0.05
N ALA A 73 10.73 2.41 0.86
CA ALA A 73 10.29 3.57 1.63
C ALA A 73 9.78 4.70 0.71
N ASP A 74 10.53 5.02 -0.35
CA ASP A 74 10.14 6.03 -1.34
C ASP A 74 8.85 5.66 -2.06
N MET A 75 8.65 4.38 -2.36
CA MET A 75 7.41 3.88 -2.97
C MET A 75 6.21 4.14 -2.06
N VAL A 76 6.31 3.80 -0.76
CA VAL A 76 5.22 4.02 0.21
C VAL A 76 4.92 5.51 0.38
N ILE A 77 5.94 6.37 0.43
CA ILE A 77 5.75 7.83 0.52
C ILE A 77 5.07 8.38 -0.74
N LYS A 78 5.46 7.91 -1.93
CA LYS A 78 4.82 8.32 -3.19
C LYS A 78 3.37 7.87 -3.26
N ASP A 79 3.08 6.65 -2.81
CA ASP A 79 1.71 6.13 -2.75
C ASP A 79 0.83 6.99 -1.84
N ALA A 80 1.32 7.35 -0.64
CA ALA A 80 0.61 8.24 0.26
C ALA A 80 0.32 9.62 -0.36
N ARG A 81 1.29 10.22 -1.06
CA ARG A 81 1.09 11.50 -1.77
C ARG A 81 0.08 11.41 -2.91
N ASN A 82 0.10 10.31 -3.66
CA ASN A 82 -0.84 10.08 -4.74
C ASN A 82 -2.26 9.88 -4.20
N ALA A 83 -2.40 9.16 -3.08
CA ALA A 83 -3.69 8.97 -2.42
C ALA A 83 -4.27 10.31 -1.94
N ASP A 84 -3.44 11.16 -1.32
CA ASP A 84 -3.83 12.50 -0.87
C ASP A 84 -4.37 13.34 -2.03
N LYS A 85 -3.60 13.42 -3.13
CA LYS A 85 -4.02 14.11 -4.35
C LYS A 85 -5.34 13.58 -4.91
N TYR A 86 -5.49 12.25 -4.98
CA TYR A 86 -6.71 11.64 -5.48
C TYR A 86 -7.93 11.97 -4.61
N ILE A 87 -7.77 12.00 -3.28
CA ILE A 87 -8.83 12.39 -2.34
C ILE A 87 -9.24 13.84 -2.58
N GLU A 88 -8.29 14.76 -2.75
CA GLU A 88 -8.60 16.16 -3.07
C GLU A 88 -9.39 16.29 -4.38
N GLU A 89 -8.98 15.56 -5.42
CA GLU A 89 -9.67 15.53 -6.71
C GLU A 89 -11.11 15.00 -6.57
N GLU A 90 -11.32 13.91 -5.84
CA GLU A 90 -12.67 13.35 -5.60
C GLU A 90 -13.56 14.29 -4.76
N ILE A 91 -13.00 14.96 -3.76
CA ILE A 91 -13.72 15.99 -2.99
C ILE A 91 -14.13 17.16 -3.89
N SER A 92 -13.27 17.55 -4.84
CA SER A 92 -13.57 18.66 -5.77
C SER A 92 -14.75 18.33 -6.70
N LYS A 93 -14.83 17.09 -7.20
CA LYS A 93 -15.90 16.62 -8.10
C LYS A 93 -17.27 16.55 -7.43
N GLN A 94 -17.31 16.34 -6.11
CA GLN A 94 -18.57 16.30 -5.36
C GLN A 94 -19.13 17.70 -5.07
N LYS A 95 -18.34 18.76 -5.28
CA LYS A 95 -18.73 20.17 -5.04
C LYS A 95 -19.19 20.89 -6.32
N SER A 96 -19.01 20.29 -7.49
CA SER A 96 -19.49 20.79 -8.80
C SER A 96 -20.84 20.21 -9.16
#